data_AF-A0A7X2STZ3-F1
#
_entry.id   AF-A0A7X2STZ3-F1
#
_cell.length_a   1.000
_cell.length_b   1.000
_cell.length_c   1.000
_cell.angle_alpha   90.00
_cell.angle_beta   90.00
_cell.angle_gamma   90.00
#
_symmetry.space_group_name_H-M   'P 1'
#
loop_
_entity.id
_entity.type
_entity.pdbx_description
1 polymer ?
#
loop_
_entity_poly.entity_id
_entity_poly.type
_entity_poly.pdbx_seq_one_letter_code
_entity_poly.pdbx_strand_id
1 'polypeptide(L)' 'KEALEAVVGRVPFVNFDENKMEGTLVRLPDREELDANIDEALVVEFYNR' A
#
# COMPACT_ATOMS: atom_id res chain seq x y z
N LYS A 1 0.78 19.22 -8.19
CA LYS A 1 -0.22 18.44 -8.99
C LYS A 1 0.44 17.32 -9.78
N GLU A 2 1.67 17.49 -10.28
CA GLU A 2 2.46 16.42 -10.92
C GLU A 2 2.55 15.13 -10.09
N ALA A 3 2.75 15.22 -8.77
CA ALA A 3 2.87 14.03 -7.92
C ALA A 3 1.59 13.16 -7.87
N LEU A 4 0.41 13.74 -8.11
CA LEU A 4 -0.86 12.99 -8.16
C LEU A 4 -1.08 12.35 -9.53
N GLU A 5 -0.67 13.05 -10.58
CA GLU A 5 -0.76 12.60 -11.98
C GLU A 5 0.29 11.53 -12.30
N ALA A 6 1.39 11.49 -11.54
CA ALA A 6 2.42 10.46 -11.61
C ALA A 6 2.05 9.16 -10.89
N VAL A 7 0.88 9.08 -10.24
CA VAL A 7 0.43 7.85 -9.56
C VAL A 7 -0.09 6.87 -10.61
N VAL A 8 0.71 5.85 -10.92
CA VAL A 8 0.46 4.85 -11.98
C VAL A 8 -0.69 3.87 -11.65
N GLY A 9 -1.09 3.79 -10.37
CA GLY A 9 -2.25 3.01 -9.95
C GLY A 9 -2.48 3.16 -8.46
N ARG A 10 -3.74 3.38 -8.06
CA ARG A 10 -4.13 3.39 -6.64
C ARG A 10 -4.50 1.96 -6.25
N VAL A 11 -3.92 1.48 -5.16
CA VAL A 11 -4.22 0.16 -4.60
C VAL A 11 -5.68 0.08 -4.12
N PRO A 12 -6.34 -1.09 -4.24
CA PRO A 12 -7.79 -1.22 -4.02
C PRO A 12 -8.24 -0.98 -2.57
N PHE A 13 -7.31 -1.00 -1.61
CA PHE A 13 -7.56 -0.73 -0.20
C PHE A 13 -7.46 0.77 0.17
N VAL A 14 -7.10 1.65 -0.78
CA VAL A 14 -7.01 3.11 -0.59
C VAL A 14 -8.00 3.82 -1.48
N ASN A 15 -8.88 4.63 -0.88
CA ASN A 15 -9.70 5.60 -1.59
C ASN A 15 -9.02 6.97 -1.58
N PHE A 16 -9.15 7.73 -2.66
CA PHE A 16 -8.52 9.05 -2.77
C PHE A 16 -9.51 10.07 -3.36
N ASP A 17 -9.79 11.14 -2.60
CA ASP A 17 -10.62 12.27 -3.03
C ASP A 17 -9.72 13.39 -3.58
N GLU A 18 -9.78 13.60 -4.90
CA GLU A 18 -8.95 14.58 -5.62
C GLU A 18 -9.34 16.04 -5.35
N ASN A 19 -10.57 16.29 -4.90
CA ASN A 19 -11.05 17.66 -4.63
C ASN A 19 -10.52 18.17 -3.30
N LYS A 20 -10.43 17.27 -2.31
CA LYS A 20 -9.94 17.58 -0.96
C LYS A 20 -8.47 17.21 -0.75
N MET A 21 -7.88 16.44 -1.69
CA MET A 21 -6.54 15.87 -1.57
C MET A 21 -6.40 14.97 -0.34
N GLU A 22 -7.43 14.17 -0.05
CA GLU A 22 -7.47 13.28 1.10
C GLU A 22 -7.46 11.82 0.66
N GLY A 23 -6.62 11.00 1.30
CA GLY A 23 -6.60 9.55 1.14
C GLY A 23 -7.22 8.87 2.36
N THR A 24 -8.11 7.89 2.15
CA THR A 24 -8.74 7.11 3.22
C THR A 24 -8.47 5.63 3.02
N LEU A 25 -8.08 4.94 4.09
CA LEU A 25 -7.95 3.49 4.10
C LEU A 25 -9.36 2.86 4.21
N VAL A 26 -9.76 2.11 3.18
CA VAL A 26 -11.10 1.51 3.11
C VAL A 26 -11.14 0.18 3.88
N ARG A 27 -10.07 -0.60 3.78
CA ARG A 27 -9.90 -1.88 4.46
C ARG A 27 -8.41 -2.19 4.62
N LEU A 28 -8.11 -3.18 5.45
CA LEU A 28 -6.76 -3.73 5.51
C LEU A 28 -6.46 -4.50 4.21
N PRO A 29 -5.22 -4.42 3.70
CA PRO A 29 -4.79 -5.18 2.54
C PRO A 29 -4.67 -6.66 2.88
N ASP A 30 -4.96 -7.53 1.91
CA ASP A 30 -4.64 -8.94 1.99
C ASP A 30 -3.18 -9.19 1.58
N ARG A 31 -2.59 -10.30 2.06
CA ARG A 31 -1.17 -10.61 1.80
C ARG A 31 -0.84 -10.73 0.32
N GLU A 32 -1.79 -11.21 -0.49
CA GLU A 32 -1.67 -11.35 -1.94
C GLU A 32 -1.66 -10.00 -2.68
N GLU A 33 -2.18 -8.95 -2.04
CA GLU A 33 -2.17 -7.58 -2.57
C GLU A 33 -0.88 -6.82 -2.22
N LEU A 34 -0.04 -7.39 -1.34
CA LEU A 34 1.27 -6.87 -0.99
C LEU A 34 2.34 -7.41 -1.94
N ASP A 35 3.45 -6.69 -2.04
CA ASP A 35 4.54 -7.05 -2.95
C ASP A 35 5.02 -8.49 -2.69
N ALA A 36 4.91 -9.33 -3.73
CA ALA A 36 5.29 -10.74 -3.68
C ALA A 36 6.82 -10.92 -3.53
N ASN A 37 7.62 -9.87 -3.79
CA ASN A 37 9.07 -9.91 -3.63
C ASN A 37 9.52 -9.77 -2.17
N ILE A 38 8.62 -9.41 -1.25
CA ILE A 38 8.92 -9.32 0.17
C ILE A 38 8.61 -10.68 0.80
N ASP A 39 9.64 -11.38 1.29
CA ASP A 39 9.48 -12.57 2.11
C ASP A 39 9.43 -12.18 3.60
N GLU A 40 8.24 -12.25 4.17
CA GLU A 40 7.98 -11.87 5.56
C GLU A 40 8.58 -12.88 6.56
N ALA A 41 8.82 -14.12 6.13
CA ALA A 41 9.47 -15.12 6.98
C ALA A 41 10.89 -14.69 7.34
N LEU A 42 11.64 -14.11 6.39
CA LEU A 42 12.98 -13.56 6.61
C LEU A 42 12.98 -12.43 7.64
N VAL A 43 11.93 -11.60 7.65
CA VAL A 43 11.77 -10.51 8.62
C VAL A 43 11.50 -11.08 10.02
N VAL A 44 10.59 -12.06 10.13
CA VAL A 44 10.27 -12.71 11.41
C VAL A 44 11.49 -13.42 12.00
N GLU A 45 12.27 -14.12 11.18
CA GLU A 45 13.51 -14.77 11.60
C GLU A 45 14.56 -13.79 12.11
N PHE A 46 14.66 -12.59 11.51
CA PHE A 46 15.61 -11.56 11.94
C PHE A 46 15.29 -11.01 13.34
N TYR A 47 14.01 -10.78 13.65
CA TYR A 47 13.59 -10.20 14.93
C TYR A 47 13.45 -11.21 16.07
N ASN A 48 13.43 -12.51 15.77
CA ASN A 48 13.45 -13.58 16.78
C ASN A 48 14.87 -13.92 17.28
N ARG A 49 15.89 -13.15 16.87
CA ARG A 49 17.27 -13.28 17.35
C ARG A 49 17.53 -12.47 18.61
#